data_AF-A0A3T0TUB6-F1
#
_entry.id   AF-A0A3T0TUB6-F1
#
_cell.length_a   1.000
_cell.length_b   1.000
_cell.length_c   1.000
_cell.angle_alpha   90.00
_cell.angle_beta   90.00
_cell.angle_gamma   90.00
#
_symmetry.space_group_name_H-M   'P 1'
#
loop_
_entity.id
_entity.type
_entity.pdbx_description
1 polymer ?
#
loop_
_entity_poly.entity_id
_entity_poly.type
_entity_poly.pdbx_seq_one_letter_code
_entity_poly.pdbx_strand_id
1 'polypeptide(L)'
;MTGERSFSIVNLLFKTAAIILIAVGVYYFVSLFLKFVKDNNKSYDETNLDVLLQDIKVFFNVNKKYLFLAASGLILAYLTYVFDIVILSMASWSSQAAGKIILLVATILPIPLWAISWIGNIFIIAKRKEKTIEV
;
A
#
# COMPACT_ATOMS: atom_id res chain seq x y z
N MET A 1 -11.11 24.37 -5.01
CA MET A 1 -10.87 23.10 -4.30
C MET A 1 -9.91 23.40 -3.15
N THR A 2 -10.15 22.94 -1.93
CA THR A 2 -9.20 23.20 -0.82
C THR A 2 -7.96 22.31 -0.99
N GLY A 3 -6.79 22.79 -0.57
CA GLY A 3 -5.54 22.01 -0.66
C GLY A 3 -5.69 20.62 -0.03
N GLU A 4 -6.28 20.54 1.16
CA GLU A 4 -6.63 19.31 1.87
C GLU A 4 -7.41 18.31 1.00
N ARG A 5 -8.42 18.78 0.25
CA ARG A 5 -9.26 17.93 -0.61
C ARG A 5 -8.51 17.44 -1.85
N SER A 6 -7.66 18.26 -2.44
CA SER A 6 -6.81 17.84 -3.56
C SER A 6 -5.77 16.81 -3.12
N PHE A 7 -5.10 17.03 -1.98
CA PHE A 7 -4.15 16.06 -1.42
C PHE A 7 -4.82 14.74 -1.04
N SER A 8 -6.04 14.78 -0.49
CA SER A 8 -6.81 13.58 -0.15
C SER A 8 -7.16 12.73 -1.38
N ILE A 9 -7.52 13.35 -2.50
CA ILE A 9 -7.79 12.62 -3.76
C ILE A 9 -6.52 11.98 -4.30
N VAL A 10 -5.43 12.74 -4.40
CA VAL A 10 -4.15 12.23 -4.91
C VAL A 10 -3.65 11.06 -4.06
N ASN A 11 -3.76 11.19 -2.73
CA ASN A 11 -3.38 10.14 -1.80
C ASN A 11 -4.23 8.87 -1.97
N LEU A 12 -5.55 8.99 -2.16
CA LEU A 12 -6.43 7.85 -2.41
C LEU A 12 -6.12 7.13 -3.74
N LEU A 13 -5.77 7.90 -4.78
CA LEU A 13 -5.32 7.34 -6.06
C LEU A 13 -4.01 6.57 -5.90
N PHE A 14 -3.03 7.12 -5.18
CA PHE A 14 -1.76 6.43 -4.91
C PHE A 14 -1.94 5.17 -4.05
N LYS A 15 -2.85 5.18 -3.06
CA LYS A 15 -3.18 3.98 -2.29
C LYS A 15 -3.79 2.89 -3.16
N THR A 16 -4.71 3.27 -4.04
CA THR A 16 -5.34 2.33 -4.97
C THR A 16 -4.30 1.74 -5.93
N ALA A 17 -3.44 2.58 -6.50
CA ALA A 17 -2.35 2.14 -7.36
C ALA A 17 -1.38 1.21 -6.62
N ALA A 18 -1.02 1.51 -5.36
CA ALA A 18 -0.17 0.67 -4.54
C ALA A 18 -0.76 -0.72 -4.33
N ILE A 19 -2.06 -0.82 -4.00
CA ILE A 19 -2.76 -2.11 -3.84
C ILE A 19 -2.73 -2.90 -5.15
N ILE A 20 -3.02 -2.25 -6.28
CA ILE A 20 -3.03 -2.91 -7.59
C ILE A 20 -1.63 -3.45 -7.91
N LEU A 21 -0.58 -2.65 -7.71
CA LEU A 21 0.80 -3.07 -7.96
C LEU A 21 1.22 -4.24 -7.07
N ILE A 22 0.91 -4.19 -5.77
CA ILE A 22 1.19 -5.29 -4.84
C ILE A 22 0.43 -6.54 -5.25
N ALA A 23 -0.88 -6.43 -5.49
CA ALA A 23 -1.73 -7.57 -5.83
C ALA A 23 -1.30 -8.25 -7.14
N VAL A 24 -1.05 -7.46 -8.19
CA VAL A 24 -0.58 -7.95 -9.49
C VAL A 24 0.81 -8.58 -9.35
N GLY A 25 1.73 -7.92 -8.65
CA GLY A 25 3.10 -8.42 -8.45
C GLY A 25 3.11 -9.76 -7.73
N VAL A 26 2.38 -9.86 -6.61
CA VAL A 26 2.26 -11.11 -5.83
C VAL A 26 1.54 -12.19 -6.62
N TYR A 27 0.42 -11.88 -7.27
CA TYR A 27 -0.36 -12.85 -8.04
C TYR A 27 0.47 -13.49 -9.16
N TYR A 28 1.15 -12.67 -9.99
CA TYR A 28 1.98 -13.20 -11.06
C TYR A 28 3.19 -13.95 -10.53
N PHE A 29 3.82 -13.46 -9.44
CA PHE A 29 4.95 -14.16 -8.84
C PHE A 29 4.57 -15.55 -8.33
N VAL A 30 3.46 -15.66 -7.57
CA VAL A 30 2.99 -16.93 -7.00
C VAL A 30 2.50 -17.88 -8.10
N SER A 31 1.72 -17.40 -9.07
CA SER A 31 1.23 -18.25 -10.17
C SER A 31 2.36 -18.82 -11.02
N LEU A 32 3.38 -18.02 -11.32
CA LEU A 32 4.57 -18.48 -12.04
C LEU A 32 5.41 -19.44 -11.20
N PHE A 33 5.50 -19.21 -9.88
CA PHE A 33 6.23 -20.10 -8.98
C PHE A 33 5.56 -21.48 -8.91
N LEU A 34 4.24 -21.52 -8.70
CA LEU A 34 3.49 -22.77 -8.70
C LEU A 34 3.62 -23.53 -10.03
N LYS A 35 3.59 -22.80 -11.15
CA LYS A 35 3.83 -23.39 -12.46
C LYS A 35 5.25 -23.94 -12.59
N PHE A 36 6.26 -23.20 -12.11
CA PHE A 36 7.64 -23.66 -12.12
C PHE A 36 7.84 -24.94 -11.30
N VAL A 37 7.26 -25.02 -10.10
CA VAL A 37 7.32 -26.23 -9.27
C VAL A 37 6.61 -27.40 -9.97
N LYS A 38 5.44 -27.16 -10.56
CA LYS A 38 4.67 -28.17 -11.29
C LYS A 38 5.39 -28.69 -12.53
N ASP A 39 5.98 -27.80 -13.32
CA ASP A 39 6.66 -28.14 -14.57
C ASP A 39 7.99 -28.87 -14.28
N ASN A 40 8.64 -28.57 -13.15
CA ASN A 40 9.87 -29.25 -12.78
C ASN A 40 9.67 -30.59 -12.09
N ASN A 41 8.50 -30.89 -11.50
CA ASN A 41 8.05 -32.18 -10.92
C ASN A 41 9.17 -33.11 -10.37
N LYS A 42 10.20 -32.53 -9.75
CA LYS A 42 11.38 -33.23 -9.24
C LYS A 42 11.09 -33.56 -7.79
N SER A 43 11.27 -34.82 -7.40
CA SER A 43 11.41 -35.18 -5.98
C SER A 43 12.71 -34.56 -5.50
N TYR A 44 12.61 -33.44 -4.81
CA TYR A 44 13.76 -32.84 -4.14
C TYR A 44 13.96 -33.60 -2.83
N ASP A 45 14.60 -34.77 -2.91
CA ASP A 45 15.10 -35.47 -1.72
C ASP A 45 16.26 -34.66 -1.11
N GLU A 46 16.56 -34.90 0.17
CA GLU A 46 17.52 -34.10 0.97
C GLU A 46 18.91 -33.95 0.31
N THR A 47 19.32 -34.87 -0.56
CA THR A 47 20.58 -34.85 -1.32
C THR A 47 20.60 -33.84 -2.48
N ASN A 48 19.45 -33.29 -2.88
CA ASN A 48 19.29 -32.40 -4.04
C ASN A 48 19.01 -30.93 -3.64
N LEU A 49 19.27 -30.55 -2.40
CA LEU A 49 18.96 -29.21 -1.88
C LEU A 49 19.73 -28.10 -2.63
N ASP A 50 20.96 -28.38 -3.08
CA ASP A 50 21.74 -27.47 -3.93
C ASP A 50 21.07 -27.24 -5.30
N VAL A 51 20.51 -28.29 -5.88
CA VAL A 51 19.76 -28.22 -7.15
C VAL A 51 18.48 -27.40 -6.98
N LEU A 52 17.77 -27.59 -5.85
CA LEU A 52 16.61 -26.80 -5.49
C LEU A 52 16.96 -25.31 -5.32
N LEU A 53 18.03 -24.99 -4.61
CA LEU A 53 18.48 -23.60 -4.43
C LEU A 53 18.88 -22.96 -5.76
N GLN A 54 19.52 -23.72 -6.66
CA GLN A 54 19.88 -23.24 -7.98
C GLN A 54 18.64 -22.99 -8.85
N ASP A 55 17.67 -23.91 -8.85
CA ASP A 55 16.39 -23.80 -9.56
C ASP A 55 15.58 -22.58 -9.07
N ILE A 56 15.51 -22.40 -7.74
CA ILE A 56 14.89 -21.21 -7.12
C ILE A 56 15.63 -19.94 -7.55
N LYS A 57 16.96 -19.92 -7.51
CA LYS A 57 17.75 -18.75 -7.89
C LYS A 57 17.51 -18.36 -9.35
N VAL A 58 17.42 -19.33 -10.26
CA VAL A 58 17.06 -19.11 -11.66
C VAL A 58 15.65 -18.54 -11.77
N PHE A 59 14.67 -19.13 -11.08
CA PHE A 59 13.30 -18.65 -11.05
C PHE A 59 13.21 -17.17 -10.60
N PHE A 60 13.88 -16.82 -9.51
CA PHE A 60 13.92 -15.45 -9.01
C PHE A 60 14.57 -14.49 -10.00
N ASN A 61 15.68 -14.87 -10.64
CA ASN A 61 16.37 -13.99 -11.58
C ASN A 61 15.53 -13.71 -12.84
N VAL A 62 14.81 -14.71 -13.34
CA VAL A 62 13.90 -14.58 -14.50
C VAL A 62 12.67 -13.75 -14.15
N ASN A 63 12.12 -13.93 -12.94
CA ASN A 63 10.85 -13.33 -12.52
C ASN A 63 11.00 -12.11 -11.61
N LYS A 64 12.23 -11.61 -11.41
CA LYS A 64 12.54 -10.46 -10.54
C LYS A 64 11.69 -9.24 -10.82
N LYS A 65 11.25 -9.04 -12.07
CA LYS A 65 10.37 -7.92 -12.46
C LYS A 65 9.06 -7.88 -11.65
N TYR A 66 8.46 -9.02 -11.34
CA TYR A 66 7.22 -9.08 -10.54
C TYR A 66 7.49 -8.80 -9.07
N LEU A 67 8.67 -9.19 -8.59
CA LEU A 67 9.13 -8.88 -7.24
C LEU A 67 9.44 -7.39 -7.08
N PHE A 68 10.07 -6.77 -8.10
CA PHE A 68 10.26 -5.32 -8.20
C PHE A 68 8.92 -4.58 -8.29
N LEU A 69 7.94 -5.11 -9.00
CA LEU A 69 6.59 -4.53 -9.09
C LEU A 69 5.87 -4.56 -7.73
N ALA A 70 5.97 -5.66 -6.99
CA ALA A 70 5.45 -5.73 -5.63
C ALA A 70 6.21 -4.77 -4.67
N ALA A 71 7.54 -4.70 -4.79
CA ALA A 71 8.36 -3.80 -4.00
C ALA A 71 8.07 -2.32 -4.30
N SER A 72 7.86 -1.94 -5.55
CA SER A 72 7.47 -0.56 -5.90
C SER A 72 6.09 -0.21 -5.37
N GLY A 73 5.16 -1.17 -5.37
CA GLY A 73 3.86 -1.03 -4.71
C GLY A 73 3.99 -0.80 -3.19
N LEU A 74 4.89 -1.53 -2.51
CA LEU A 74 5.18 -1.33 -1.08
C LEU A 74 5.78 0.05 -0.80
N ILE A 75 6.72 0.51 -1.64
CA ILE A 75 7.30 1.86 -1.53
C ILE A 75 6.20 2.92 -1.70
N LEU A 76 5.32 2.74 -2.69
CA LEU A 76 4.21 3.66 -2.92
C LEU A 76 3.24 3.66 -1.73
N ALA A 77 2.94 2.51 -1.14
CA ALA A 77 2.13 2.41 0.08
C ALA A 77 2.79 3.17 1.24
N TYR A 78 4.11 3.05 1.42
CA TYR A 78 4.83 3.82 2.43
C TYR A 78 4.79 5.33 2.17
N LEU A 79 4.90 5.77 0.91
CA LEU A 79 4.75 7.18 0.57
C LEU A 79 3.34 7.70 0.90
N THR A 80 2.29 6.90 0.69
CA THR A 80 0.92 7.29 1.04
C THR A 80 0.73 7.52 2.54
N TYR A 81 1.49 6.82 3.39
CA TYR A 81 1.51 7.07 4.82
C TYR A 81 2.09 8.45 5.17
N VAL A 82 3.14 8.89 4.46
CA VAL A 82 3.67 10.27 4.61
C VAL A 82 2.62 11.30 4.18
N PHE A 83 1.90 11.04 3.08
CA PHE A 83 0.79 11.91 2.65
C PHE A 83 -0.34 11.96 3.68
N ASP A 84 -0.68 10.84 4.33
CA ASP A 84 -1.67 10.82 5.42
C ASP A 84 -1.26 11.74 6.57
N ILE A 85 0.00 11.72 6.99
CA ILE A 85 0.54 12.62 8.03
C ILE A 85 0.39 14.09 7.61
N VAL A 86 0.69 14.41 6.36
CA VAL A 86 0.57 15.77 5.82
C VAL A 86 -0.89 16.22 5.76
N ILE A 87 -1.81 15.35 5.32
CA ILE A 87 -3.25 15.67 5.29
C ILE A 87 -3.76 15.88 6.72
N LEU A 88 -3.35 15.03 7.66
CA LEU A 88 -3.71 15.15 9.07
C LEU A 88 -3.19 16.45 9.70
N SER A 89 -2.02 16.94 9.31
CA SER A 89 -1.47 18.20 9.81
C SER A 89 -2.13 19.44 9.18
N MET A 90 -2.69 19.31 7.97
CA MET A 90 -3.42 20.38 7.28
C MET A 90 -4.89 20.48 7.68
N ALA A 91 -5.51 19.37 8.06
CA ALA A 91 -6.90 19.34 8.47
C ALA A 91 -7.10 20.25 9.71
N SER A 92 -8.07 21.16 9.64
CA SER A 92 -8.42 21.99 10.80
C SER A 92 -9.30 21.19 11.76
N TRP A 93 -8.67 20.32 12.56
CA TRP A 93 -9.37 19.65 13.64
C TRP A 93 -9.74 20.71 14.68
N SER A 94 -11.03 20.92 14.90
CA SER A 94 -11.56 21.84 15.93
C SER A 94 -11.04 21.54 17.34
N SER A 95 -10.44 20.36 17.54
CA SER A 95 -9.63 20.00 18.69
C SER A 95 -8.23 19.58 18.23
N GLN A 96 -7.23 20.43 18.50
CA GLN A 96 -5.81 20.12 18.28
C GLN A 96 -5.34 18.84 19.00
N ALA A 97 -6.08 18.38 20.02
CA ALA A 97 -5.77 17.16 20.75
C ALA A 97 -6.08 15.89 19.95
N ALA A 98 -7.17 15.86 19.19
CA ALA A 98 -7.54 14.71 18.37
C ALA A 98 -6.53 14.46 17.24
N GLY A 99 -6.07 15.52 16.57
CA GLY A 99 -5.02 15.42 15.55
C GLY A 99 -3.69 14.90 16.11
N LYS A 100 -3.30 15.32 17.32
CA LYS A 100 -2.09 14.84 18.00
C LYS A 100 -2.19 13.37 18.42
N ILE A 101 -3.35 12.92 18.91
CA ILE A 101 -3.58 11.51 19.27
C ILE A 101 -3.52 10.62 18.03
N ILE A 102 -4.12 11.04 16.92
CA ILE A 102 -4.08 10.27 15.66
C ILE A 102 -2.64 10.22 15.10
N LEU A 103 -1.87 11.32 15.18
CA LEU A 103 -0.44 11.33 14.84
C LEU A 103 0.40 10.44 15.76
N LEU A 104 0.07 10.36 17.05
CA LEU A 104 0.73 9.46 18.01
C LEU A 104 0.42 7.98 17.69
N VAL A 105 -0.84 7.67 17.39
CA VAL A 105 -1.26 6.33 16.97
C VAL A 105 -0.63 5.97 15.62
N ALA A 106 -0.48 6.93 14.70
CA ALA A 106 0.24 6.75 13.44
C ALA A 106 1.67 6.29 13.65
N THR A 107 2.39 7.00 14.53
CA THR A 107 3.80 6.76 14.78
C THR A 107 4.06 5.43 15.49
N ILE A 108 3.14 4.98 16.35
CA ILE A 108 3.29 3.70 17.09
C ILE A 108 2.77 2.52 16.26
N LEU A 109 1.69 2.70 15.50
CA LEU A 109 1.04 1.65 14.72
C LEU A 109 0.76 2.15 13.29
N PRO A 110 1.71 1.95 12.36
CA PRO A 110 1.59 2.44 10.98
C PRO A 110 0.48 1.75 10.18
N ILE A 111 0.12 0.51 10.54
CA ILE A 111 -0.91 -0.30 9.85
C ILE A 111 -2.33 0.24 10.10
N PRO A 112 -2.77 0.50 11.36
CA PRO A 112 -4.06 1.14 11.63
C PRO A 112 -4.25 2.46 10.90
N LEU A 113 -3.21 3.29 10.82
CA LEU A 113 -3.38 4.61 10.22
C LEU A 113 -3.68 4.53 8.73
N TRP A 114 -2.96 3.65 8.01
CA TRP A 114 -3.17 3.45 6.59
C TRP A 114 -4.59 2.99 6.28
N ALA A 115 -5.18 2.14 7.14
CA ALA A 115 -6.57 1.68 6.99
C ALA A 115 -7.61 2.75 7.38
N ILE A 116 -7.41 3.46 8.49
CA ILE A 116 -8.32 4.50 8.99
C ILE A 116 -8.35 5.71 8.05
N SER A 117 -7.20 6.05 7.45
CA SER A 117 -7.08 7.18 6.54
C SER A 117 -7.80 6.98 5.20
N TRP A 118 -8.16 5.75 4.80
CA TRP A 118 -9.09 5.55 3.68
C TRP A 118 -10.45 6.20 3.95
N ILE A 119 -11.01 5.91 5.12
CA ILE A 119 -12.31 6.43 5.55
C ILE A 119 -12.23 7.95 5.72
N GLY A 120 -11.16 8.44 6.34
CA GLY A 120 -10.90 9.88 6.49
C GLY A 120 -10.81 10.62 5.15
N ASN A 121 -10.02 10.12 4.20
CA ASN A 121 -9.88 10.73 2.87
C ASN A 121 -11.22 10.75 2.12
N ILE A 122 -12.01 9.68 2.19
CA ILE A 122 -13.34 9.61 1.57
C ILE A 122 -14.27 10.67 2.18
N PHE A 123 -14.25 10.85 3.50
CA PHE A 123 -15.09 11.84 4.18
C PHE A 123 -14.70 13.29 3.82
N ILE A 124 -13.40 13.59 3.76
CA ILE A 124 -12.88 14.90 3.31
C ILE A 124 -13.30 15.18 1.86
N ILE A 125 -13.25 14.16 1.00
CA ILE A 125 -13.67 14.28 -0.41
C ILE A 125 -15.18 14.48 -0.52
N ALA A 126 -15.98 13.79 0.31
CA ALA A 126 -17.44 13.83 0.28
C ALA A 126 -18.02 15.10 0.92
N LYS A 127 -17.28 15.78 1.80
CA LYS A 127 -17.70 17.04 2.43
C LYS A 127 -17.95 18.12 1.36
N ARG A 128 -19.21 18.27 0.95
CA ARG A 128 -19.68 19.45 0.21
C ARG A 128 -19.61 20.63 1.19
N LYS A 129 -19.23 21.82 0.70
CA LYS A 129 -19.55 23.06 1.41
C LYS A 129 -21.06 23.05 1.58
N GLU A 130 -21.56 22.83 2.80
CA GLU A 130 -22.89 23.29 3.16
C GLU A 130 -22.85 24.79 2.87
N LYS A 131 -23.62 25.18 1.85
CA LYS A 131 -23.94 26.56 1.60
C LYS A 131 -24.75 26.94 2.84
N THR A 132 -24.15 27.68 3.76
CA THR A 132 -24.87 28.36 4.84
C THR A 132 -25.96 29.16 4.15
N ILE A 133 -27.19 28.68 4.20
CA ILE A 133 -28.34 29.49 3.85
C ILE A 133 -28.52 30.37 5.09
N GLU A 134 -27.96 31.57 5.02
CA GLU A 134 -28.36 32.64 5.92
C GLU A 134 -29.86 32.88 5.70
N VAL A 135 -30.66 32.58 6.73
CA VAL A 135 -32.07 32.99 6.85
C VAL A 135 -32.13 34.03 7.95
#